data_AF-A0A510UGG3-F1
#
_entry.id   AF-A0A510UGG3-F1
#
_cell.length_a   1.000
_cell.length_b   1.000
_cell.length_c   1.000
_cell.angle_alpha   90.00
_cell.angle_beta   90.00
_cell.angle_gamma   90.00
#
_symmetry.space_group_name_H-M   'P 1'
#
loop_
_entity.id
_entity.type
_entity.pdbx_description
1 polymer ?
#
loop_
_entity_poly.entity_id
_entity_poly.type
_entity_poly.pdbx_seq_one_letter_code
_entity_poly.pdbx_strand_id
1 'polypeptide(L)'
;MKKPSRRKYNNMLIIFVLLFIAVLQAPQLIKTYLIEPKENIEVVEGIKPLFEGENAIQKMHFSEYDLSANTSEQESQLIERWFTLEGTLLNDDSVKALKEKLPAPSSVEVWLEDQEEPQRITIYQAPSFWMMQNWQGEWIAVSAEEGYLFR
;
A
#
# COMPACT_ATOMS: atom_id res chain seq x y z
N MET A 1 -27.20 -62.21 6.90
CA MET A 1 -26.68 -60.88 6.48
C MET A 1 -26.67 -60.81 4.95
N LYS A 2 -27.49 -59.95 4.33
CA LYS A 2 -27.55 -59.80 2.86
C LYS A 2 -26.30 -59.06 2.37
N LYS A 3 -25.46 -59.73 1.57
CA LYS A 3 -24.28 -59.12 0.93
C LYS A 3 -24.77 -57.98 0.01
N PRO A 4 -24.29 -56.73 0.17
CA PRO A 4 -24.72 -55.65 -0.70
C PRO A 4 -24.31 -55.96 -2.16
N SER A 5 -25.23 -55.77 -3.10
CA SER A 5 -24.95 -55.90 -4.53
C SER A 5 -23.78 -54.99 -4.92
N ARG A 6 -22.87 -55.46 -5.78
CA ARG A 6 -21.66 -54.73 -6.25
C ARG A 6 -21.92 -53.27 -6.63
N ARG A 7 -23.12 -52.95 -7.12
CA ARG A 7 -23.55 -51.58 -7.46
C ARG A 7 -23.66 -50.64 -6.25
N LYS A 8 -24.10 -51.14 -5.10
CA LYS A 8 -24.21 -50.36 -3.85
C LYS A 8 -22.83 -50.01 -3.27
N TYR A 9 -21.86 -50.94 -3.38
CA TYR A 9 -20.48 -50.68 -3.00
C TYR A 9 -19.84 -49.60 -3.87
N ASN A 10 -20.07 -49.62 -5.18
CA ASN A 10 -19.51 -48.62 -6.08
C ASN A 10 -20.07 -47.22 -5.78
N ASN A 11 -21.38 -47.10 -5.54
CA ASN A 11 -21.98 -45.82 -5.14
C ASN A 11 -21.48 -45.33 -3.78
N MET A 12 -21.28 -46.23 -2.82
CA MET A 12 -20.73 -45.89 -1.51
C MET A 12 -19.27 -45.40 -1.63
N LEU A 13 -18.46 -46.04 -2.49
CA LEU A 13 -17.08 -45.66 -2.75
C LEU A 13 -17.01 -44.26 -3.39
N ILE A 14 -17.88 -43.97 -4.36
CA ILE A 14 -17.99 -42.64 -4.97
C ILE A 14 -18.35 -41.57 -3.92
N ILE A 15 -19.30 -41.85 -3.02
CA ILE A 15 -19.70 -40.92 -1.95
C ILE A 15 -18.53 -40.63 -1.01
N PHE A 16 -17.78 -41.66 -0.59
CA PHE A 16 -16.60 -41.46 0.27
C PHE A 16 -15.50 -40.65 -0.40
N VAL A 17 -15.26 -40.88 -1.70
CA VAL A 17 -14.27 -40.11 -2.47
C VAL A 17 -14.68 -38.65 -2.59
N LEU A 18 -15.96 -38.36 -2.87
CA LEU A 18 -16.45 -36.98 -2.94
C LEU A 18 -16.37 -36.27 -1.59
N LEU A 19 -16.70 -36.95 -0.49
CA LEU A 19 -16.63 -36.40 0.85
C LEU A 19 -15.17 -36.14 1.27
N PHE A 20 -14.26 -37.03 0.89
CA PHE A 20 -12.82 -36.88 1.12
C PHE A 20 -12.23 -35.69 0.37
N ILE A 21 -12.58 -35.51 -0.92
CA ILE A 21 -12.17 -34.35 -1.71
C ILE A 21 -12.68 -33.04 -1.09
N ALA A 22 -13.95 -33.02 -0.64
CA ALA A 22 -14.54 -31.85 0.01
C ALA A 22 -13.81 -31.46 1.30
N VAL A 23 -13.43 -32.44 2.13
CA VAL A 23 -12.67 -32.21 3.38
C VAL A 23 -11.25 -31.71 3.09
N LEU A 24 -10.57 -32.23 2.05
CA LEU A 24 -9.25 -31.75 1.65
C LEU A 24 -9.27 -30.31 1.12
N GLN A 25 -10.36 -29.88 0.48
CA GLN A 25 -10.51 -28.52 -0.05
C GLN A 25 -11.12 -27.52 0.94
N ALA A 26 -11.76 -27.97 2.03
CA ALA A 26 -12.35 -27.11 3.05
C ALA A 26 -11.41 -26.02 3.65
N PRO A 27 -10.11 -26.27 3.87
CA PRO A 27 -9.19 -25.26 4.42
C PRO A 27 -8.97 -24.05 3.49
N GLN A 28 -9.22 -24.19 2.19
CA GLN A 28 -9.09 -23.09 1.22
C GLN A 28 -10.31 -22.16 1.29
N LEU A 29 -11.49 -22.69 1.61
CA LEU A 29 -12.73 -21.91 1.69
C LEU A 29 -12.79 -21.05 2.96
N ILE A 30 -12.28 -21.55 4.09
CA ILE A 30 -12.31 -20.83 5.37
C ILE A 30 -11.33 -19.64 5.37
N LYS A 31 -10.16 -19.77 4.71
CA LYS A 31 -9.17 -18.69 4.60
C LYS A 31 -9.67 -17.47 3.85
N THR A 32 -10.69 -17.61 3.01
CA THR A 32 -11.26 -16.49 2.24
C THR A 32 -12.09 -15.55 3.13
N TYR A 33 -12.57 -16.02 4.29
CA TYR A 33 -13.48 -15.26 5.17
C TYR A 33 -12.85 -14.76 6.48
N LEU A 34 -11.66 -15.23 6.85
CA LEU A 34 -10.91 -14.77 8.04
C LEU A 34 -9.86 -13.69 7.72
N ILE A 35 -9.78 -13.27 6.45
CA ILE A 35 -9.11 -12.03 6.09
C ILE A 35 -10.17 -10.96 6.32
N GLU A 36 -9.89 -10.01 7.23
CA GLU A 36 -10.69 -8.80 7.38
C GLU A 36 -11.02 -8.26 5.98
N PRO A 37 -12.25 -7.76 5.73
CA PRO A 37 -12.53 -7.12 4.46
C PRO A 37 -11.54 -5.97 4.35
N LYS A 38 -10.46 -6.16 3.58
CA LYS A 38 -9.72 -5.06 2.99
C LYS A 38 -10.80 -4.25 2.33
N GLU A 39 -11.08 -3.07 2.87
CA GLU A 39 -11.94 -2.12 2.20
C GLU A 39 -11.46 -2.12 0.74
N ASN A 40 -12.34 -2.52 -0.17
CA ASN A 40 -12.12 -2.37 -1.60
C ASN A 40 -12.10 -0.87 -1.84
N ILE A 41 -10.99 -0.24 -1.52
CA ILE A 41 -10.57 0.99 -2.14
C ILE A 41 -10.42 0.58 -3.60
N GLU A 42 -11.28 1.10 -4.48
CA GLU A 42 -11.13 0.95 -5.91
C GLU A 42 -9.78 1.60 -6.29
N VAL A 43 -8.74 0.79 -6.23
CA VAL A 43 -7.38 1.19 -6.58
C VAL A 43 -7.34 1.35 -8.09
N VAL A 44 -7.37 2.61 -8.55
CA VAL A 44 -7.24 2.93 -9.96
C VAL A 44 -5.86 2.48 -10.43
N GLU A 45 -5.82 1.79 -11.58
CA GLU A 45 -4.60 1.29 -12.19
C GLU A 45 -3.63 2.45 -12.48
N GLY A 46 -2.47 2.42 -11.83
CA GLY A 46 -1.36 3.33 -12.13
C GLY A 46 -0.41 3.45 -10.95
N ILE A 47 0.79 2.88 -11.09
CA ILE A 47 1.92 3.22 -10.22
C ILE A 47 2.47 4.56 -10.74
N LYS A 48 2.55 5.57 -9.87
CA LYS A 48 3.07 6.90 -10.20
C LYS A 48 4.17 7.29 -9.22
N PRO A 49 5.28 7.89 -9.69
CA PRO A 49 6.28 8.46 -8.78
C PRO A 49 5.71 9.68 -8.04
N LEU A 50 6.20 9.91 -6.82
CA LEU A 50 5.81 11.05 -5.99
C LEU A 50 6.37 12.37 -6.55
N PHE A 51 7.58 12.32 -7.10
CA PHE A 51 8.25 13.43 -7.74
C PHE A 51 8.29 13.21 -9.26
N GLU A 52 8.04 14.27 -10.02
CA GLU A 52 8.18 14.24 -11.47
C GLU A 52 9.50 14.88 -11.90
N GLY A 53 10.17 14.25 -12.86
CA GLY A 53 11.41 14.74 -13.47
C GLY A 53 12.66 14.06 -12.93
N GLU A 54 13.81 14.58 -13.36
CA GLU A 54 15.14 14.05 -13.04
C GLU A 54 15.89 14.94 -12.02
N ASN A 55 15.29 16.07 -11.61
CA ASN A 55 15.92 17.02 -10.71
C ASN A 55 16.02 16.42 -9.30
N ALA A 56 17.25 16.23 -8.82
CA ALA A 56 17.47 15.65 -7.51
C ALA A 56 16.96 16.57 -6.40
N ILE A 57 16.53 15.97 -5.29
CA ILE A 57 16.17 16.71 -4.07
C ILE A 57 17.45 17.23 -3.41
N GLN A 58 17.54 18.55 -3.20
CA GLN A 58 18.66 19.18 -2.51
C GLN A 58 18.42 19.31 -1.02
N LYS A 59 17.19 19.68 -0.63
CA LYS A 59 16.79 19.93 0.75
C LYS A 59 15.36 19.47 0.98
N MET A 60 15.11 18.91 2.16
CA MET A 60 13.75 18.69 2.67
C MET A 60 13.59 19.36 4.04
N HIS A 61 12.44 19.98 4.26
CA HIS A 61 12.04 20.56 5.53
C HIS A 61 10.82 19.80 6.07
N PHE A 62 11.01 19.16 7.21
CA PHE A 62 9.96 18.58 8.03
C PHE A 62 9.65 19.53 9.19
N SER A 63 8.50 19.35 9.83
CA SER A 63 8.09 20.21 10.97
C SER A 63 9.12 20.29 12.10
N GLU A 64 9.90 19.22 12.32
CA GLU A 64 10.84 19.11 13.44
C GLU A 64 12.31 19.18 13.03
N TYR A 65 12.64 18.92 11.76
CA TYR A 65 14.03 18.83 11.30
C TYR A 65 14.17 19.10 9.80
N ASP A 66 15.39 19.43 9.41
CA ASP A 66 15.79 19.57 8.02
C ASP A 66 16.66 18.38 7.60
N LEU A 67 16.56 18.02 6.32
CA LEU A 67 17.51 17.14 5.64
C LEU A 67 18.17 17.91 4.51
N SER A 68 19.47 17.69 4.31
CA SER A 68 20.20 18.23 3.17
C SER A 68 21.12 17.18 2.59
N ALA A 69 21.15 17.10 1.25
CA ALA A 69 21.89 16.06 0.53
C ALA A 69 23.40 16.08 0.82
N ASN A 70 23.94 17.19 1.31
CA ASN A 70 25.36 17.40 1.58
C ASN A 70 25.76 17.31 3.06
N THR A 71 24.82 17.04 3.97
CA THR A 71 25.11 17.04 5.42
C THR A 71 25.72 15.72 5.90
N SER A 72 25.13 14.58 5.54
CA SER A 72 25.61 13.26 5.93
C SER A 72 25.10 12.18 4.98
N GLU A 73 25.82 11.06 4.87
CA GLU A 73 25.45 9.92 4.03
C GLU A 73 24.06 9.36 4.39
N GLN A 74 23.69 9.37 5.67
CA GLN A 74 22.38 8.91 6.14
C GLN A 74 21.24 9.83 5.65
N GLU A 75 21.45 11.15 5.68
CA GLU A 75 20.49 12.12 5.15
C GLU A 75 20.39 12.01 3.62
N SER A 76 21.52 11.85 2.92
CA SER A 76 21.54 11.64 1.46
C SER A 76 20.76 10.38 1.07
N GLN A 77 20.95 9.26 1.77
CA GLN A 77 20.21 8.02 1.54
C GLN A 77 18.71 8.18 1.82
N LEU A 78 18.33 8.91 2.87
CA LEU A 78 16.92 9.21 3.13
C LEU A 78 16.33 10.07 2.01
N ILE A 79 17.07 11.07 1.53
CA ILE A 79 16.67 11.91 0.41
C ILE A 79 16.49 11.11 -0.87
N GLU A 80 17.42 10.23 -1.20
CA GLU A 80 17.34 9.36 -2.37
C GLU A 80 16.12 8.43 -2.29
N ARG A 81 15.88 7.81 -1.12
CA ARG A 81 14.67 7.00 -0.90
C ARG A 81 13.40 7.78 -1.20
N TRP A 82 13.30 9.00 -0.68
CA TRP A 82 12.17 9.90 -0.97
C TRP A 82 12.00 10.18 -2.46
N PHE A 83 13.08 10.49 -3.16
CA PHE A 83 13.05 10.78 -4.59
C PHE A 83 12.54 9.60 -5.42
N THR A 84 12.87 8.38 -4.99
CA THR A 84 12.44 7.13 -5.65
C THR A 84 11.05 6.64 -5.25
N LEU A 85 10.33 7.35 -4.37
CA LEU A 85 9.02 6.89 -3.92
C LEU A 85 8.04 6.84 -5.09
N GLU A 86 7.41 5.68 -5.22
CA GLU A 86 6.29 5.45 -6.10
C GLU A 86 5.15 4.82 -5.30
N GLY A 87 3.94 5.01 -5.78
CA GLY A 87 2.78 4.45 -5.14
C GLY A 87 1.60 4.42 -6.09
N THR A 88 0.46 3.98 -5.56
CA THR A 88 -0.72 3.84 -6.39
C THR A 88 -1.56 5.10 -6.37
N LEU A 89 -1.98 5.55 -7.56
CA LEU A 89 -2.85 6.71 -7.68
C LEU A 89 -4.23 6.42 -7.07
N LEU A 90 -4.70 7.36 -6.24
CA LEU A 90 -6.01 7.31 -5.60
C LEU A 90 -7.02 8.17 -6.36
N ASN A 91 -8.25 7.67 -6.49
CA ASN A 91 -9.36 8.48 -7.00
C ASN A 91 -9.98 9.36 -5.90
N ASP A 92 -10.75 10.37 -6.31
CA ASP A 92 -11.33 11.37 -5.42
C ASP A 92 -12.25 10.76 -4.35
N ASP A 93 -13.04 9.75 -4.71
CA ASP A 93 -13.94 9.07 -3.78
C ASP A 93 -13.16 8.35 -2.67
N SER A 94 -12.06 7.68 -3.02
CA SER A 94 -11.17 7.02 -2.06
C SER A 94 -10.49 8.04 -1.16
N VAL A 95 -9.97 9.13 -1.72
CA VAL A 95 -9.31 10.20 -0.95
C VAL A 95 -10.28 10.81 0.06
N LYS A 96 -11.53 11.09 -0.36
CA LYS A 96 -12.54 11.65 0.52
C LYS A 96 -12.86 10.70 1.67
N ALA A 97 -13.11 9.43 1.38
CA ALA A 97 -13.41 8.41 2.39
C ALA A 97 -12.25 8.22 3.38
N LEU A 98 -11.00 8.29 2.90
CA LEU A 98 -9.80 8.20 3.72
C LEU A 98 -9.63 9.43 4.62
N LYS A 99 -9.76 10.65 4.09
CA LYS A 99 -9.61 11.89 4.87
C LYS A 99 -10.56 12.00 6.07
N GLU A 100 -11.73 11.37 6.01
CA GLU A 100 -12.68 11.33 7.13
C GLU A 100 -12.20 10.43 8.28
N LYS A 101 -11.37 9.43 7.99
CA LYS A 101 -10.89 8.42 8.96
C LYS A 101 -9.47 8.66 9.44
N LEU A 102 -8.66 9.38 8.65
CA LEU A 102 -7.25 9.59 8.92
C LEU A 102 -7.03 10.79 9.87
N PRO A 103 -5.95 10.78 10.66
CA PRO A 103 -5.59 11.91 11.51
C PRO A 103 -5.24 13.16 10.69
N ALA A 104 -5.00 14.27 11.39
CA ALA A 104 -4.57 15.52 10.76
C ALA A 104 -3.29 15.30 9.93
N PRO A 105 -3.18 15.93 8.75
CA PRO A 105 -2.02 15.75 7.89
C PRO A 105 -0.80 16.49 8.41
N SER A 106 0.38 16.00 8.02
CA SER A 106 1.64 16.73 8.08
C SER A 106 2.03 17.24 6.69
N SER A 107 3.06 18.08 6.63
CA SER A 107 3.59 18.60 5.37
C SER A 107 5.11 18.54 5.36
N VAL A 108 5.66 18.30 4.19
CA VAL A 108 7.10 18.34 3.91
C VAL A 108 7.32 19.28 2.74
N GLU A 109 8.27 20.19 2.88
CA GLU A 109 8.69 21.08 1.80
C GLU A 109 9.98 20.55 1.20
N VAL A 110 10.01 20.43 -0.13
CA VAL A 110 11.09 19.77 -0.87
C VAL A 110 11.64 20.74 -1.90
N TRP A 111 12.92 21.07 -1.81
CA TRP A 111 13.63 21.87 -2.81
C TRP A 111 14.33 20.92 -3.77
N LEU A 112 13.91 20.98 -5.04
CA LEU A 112 14.58 20.28 -6.14
C LEU A 112 15.70 21.14 -6.71
N GLU A 113 16.65 20.48 -7.36
CA GLU A 113 17.64 21.16 -8.20
C GLU A 113 16.94 22.01 -9.28
N ASP A 114 17.50 23.20 -9.51
CA ASP A 114 16.99 24.20 -10.46
C ASP A 114 15.56 24.73 -10.19
N GLN A 115 15.04 24.57 -8.96
CA GLN A 115 13.75 25.17 -8.54
C GLN A 115 13.94 26.07 -7.31
N GLU A 116 13.56 27.35 -7.44
CA GLU A 116 13.61 28.31 -6.31
C GLU A 116 12.50 28.05 -5.28
N GLU A 117 11.32 27.64 -5.75
CA GLU A 117 10.17 27.37 -4.89
C GLU A 117 10.14 25.91 -4.43
N PRO A 118 9.86 25.64 -3.14
CA PRO A 118 9.71 24.29 -2.66
C PRO A 118 8.40 23.66 -3.15
N GLN A 119 8.49 22.38 -3.47
CA GLN A 119 7.33 21.52 -3.65
C GLN A 119 6.80 21.08 -2.29
N ARG A 120 5.53 21.35 -2.01
CA ARG A 120 4.87 20.90 -0.78
C ARG A 120 4.23 19.54 -1.00
N ILE A 121 4.63 18.57 -0.19
CA ILE A 121 4.02 17.24 -0.10
C ILE A 121 3.13 17.19 1.15
N THR A 122 1.86 16.85 1.00
CA THR A 122 0.93 16.67 2.13
C THR A 122 0.86 15.19 2.48
N ILE A 123 0.97 14.83 3.76
CA ILE A 123 1.07 13.44 4.18
C ILE A 123 -0.02 13.12 5.20
N TYR A 124 -0.79 12.06 4.95
CA TYR A 124 -1.67 11.44 5.92
C TYR A 124 -1.14 10.05 6.28
N GLN A 125 -1.08 9.77 7.58
CA GLN A 125 -0.68 8.47 8.10
C GLN A 125 -1.89 7.55 8.18
N ALA A 126 -1.88 6.45 7.41
CA ALA A 126 -2.83 5.35 7.56
C ALA A 126 -2.15 4.16 8.29
N PRO A 127 -2.93 3.17 8.79
CA PRO A 127 -2.36 2.05 9.54
C PRO A 127 -1.37 1.18 8.75
N SER A 128 -1.48 1.13 7.43
CA SER A 128 -0.70 0.23 6.56
C SER A 128 -0.01 0.91 5.38
N PHE A 129 -0.24 2.21 5.18
CA PHE A 129 0.33 2.98 4.07
C PHE A 129 0.30 4.48 4.40
N TRP A 130 0.90 5.27 3.53
CA TRP A 130 0.92 6.73 3.59
C TRP A 130 0.14 7.27 2.40
N MET A 131 -0.85 8.12 2.67
CA MET A 131 -1.55 8.85 1.61
C MET A 131 -0.87 10.20 1.44
N MET A 132 -0.17 10.36 0.31
CA MET A 132 0.64 11.55 0.02
C MET A 132 0.03 12.35 -1.13
N GLN A 133 -0.03 13.67 -0.99
CA GLN A 133 -0.34 14.57 -2.10
C GLN A 133 0.93 15.15 -2.67
N ASN A 134 1.16 14.99 -3.97
CA ASN A 134 2.26 15.67 -4.64
C ASN A 134 1.92 17.15 -4.92
N TRP A 135 2.89 17.89 -5.45
CA TRP A 135 2.73 19.31 -5.79
C TRP A 135 1.70 19.57 -6.91
N GLN A 136 1.38 18.55 -7.73
CA GLN A 136 0.37 18.62 -8.78
C GLN A 136 -1.06 18.43 -8.26
N GLY A 137 -1.18 18.09 -6.98
CA GLY A 137 -2.46 17.87 -6.32
C GLY A 137 -2.95 16.42 -6.41
N GLU A 138 -2.18 15.51 -6.98
CA GLU A 138 -2.53 14.09 -7.08
C GLU A 138 -2.27 13.36 -5.77
N TRP A 139 -3.12 12.39 -5.46
CA TRP A 139 -3.04 11.58 -4.25
C TRP A 139 -2.48 10.20 -4.56
N ILE A 140 -1.41 9.84 -3.87
CA ILE A 140 -0.64 8.61 -4.08
C ILE A 140 -0.58 7.84 -2.77
N ALA A 141 -0.95 6.56 -2.80
CA ALA A 141 -0.79 5.64 -1.69
C ALA A 141 0.58 4.96 -1.75
N VAL A 142 1.45 5.31 -0.80
CA VAL A 142 2.83 4.79 -0.68
C VAL A 142 2.88 3.76 0.45
N SER A 143 3.33 2.55 0.14
CA SER A 143 3.50 1.48 1.12
C SER A 143 4.96 1.40 1.57
N ALA A 144 5.27 2.05 2.68
CA ALA A 144 6.61 2.06 3.27
C ALA A 144 6.51 2.12 4.80
N GLU A 145 7.50 1.52 5.47
CA GLU A 145 7.62 1.60 6.93
C GLU A 145 7.99 3.02 7.37
N GLU A 146 7.58 3.42 8.57
CA GLU A 146 7.85 4.77 9.09
C GLU A 146 9.34 5.11 9.10
N GLY A 147 10.20 4.21 9.60
CA GLY A 147 11.66 4.40 9.60
C GLY A 147 12.31 4.32 8.21
N TYR A 148 11.54 3.95 7.17
CA TYR A 148 12.00 4.07 5.79
C TYR A 148 11.86 5.51 5.28
N LEU A 149 10.81 6.20 5.70
CA LEU A 149 10.44 7.55 5.27
C LEU A 149 10.90 8.66 6.22
N PHE A 150 11.08 8.37 7.49
CA PHE A 150 11.36 9.35 8.51
C PHE A 150 12.55 8.93 9.38
N ARG A 151 13.18 9.92 10.01
CA ARG A 151 14.32 9.72 10.93
C ARG A 151 13.87 9.24 12.31
#